data_AF-A0A2J6TLR1-F1
#
_entry.id   AF-A0A2J6TLR1-F1
#
_cell.length_a   1.000
_cell.length_b   1.000
_cell.length_c   1.000
_cell.angle_alpha   90.00
_cell.angle_beta   90.00
_cell.angle_gamma   90.00
#
_symmetry.space_group_name_H-M   'P 1'
#
loop_
_entity.id
_entity.type
_entity.pdbx_description
1 polymer ?
#
loop_
_entity_poly.entity_id
_entity_poly.type
_entity_poly.pdbx_seq_one_letter_code
_entity_poly.pdbx_strand_id
1 'polypeptide(L)'
;MGVTGAGKSYLIRQVTGQDVVVGDGIAASTQNVFGVRVKYRGVKLTMIDSPGFDNTYRTDTEVLSDISTYLSRTYSQGFKLSGIIYLHPISQARMDDSSLRSLRMLRELVGDYALGNVVLATSHWSRVSSEEGIRRETELKNTFWKDLISRGAIMTRYSGDQRSGNALIDLLIDKRRIVLHIQRELVDEGKKLIETTAGHVLNEEIIKLQKKHEEELKKLKEEMDAAMRNRDKNAQEELAELKKELERQIDLTKRERENVKE
;
A
#
# COMPACT_ATOMS: atom_id res chain seq x y z
N MET A 1 3.35 -2.23 -5.88
CA MET A 1 2.83 -1.54 -4.68
C MET A 1 1.30 -1.58 -4.66
N GLY A 2 0.70 -1.26 -3.52
CA GLY A 2 -0.77 -1.32 -3.30
C GLY A 2 -1.12 -2.04 -2.00
N VAL A 3 -2.38 -1.95 -1.58
CA VAL A 3 -2.89 -2.57 -0.35
C VAL A 3 -2.77 -4.10 -0.34
N THR A 4 -2.89 -4.71 0.83
CA THR A 4 -2.99 -6.17 0.98
C THR A 4 -4.17 -6.71 0.16
N GLY A 5 -3.99 -7.86 -0.49
CA GLY A 5 -5.04 -8.46 -1.34
C GLY A 5 -5.23 -7.83 -2.73
N ALA A 6 -4.50 -6.77 -3.11
CA ALA A 6 -4.65 -6.12 -4.42
C ALA A 6 -4.24 -6.99 -5.63
N GLY A 7 -3.59 -8.15 -5.42
CA GLY A 7 -3.15 -9.07 -6.48
C GLY A 7 -1.69 -8.88 -6.93
N LYS A 8 -0.82 -8.25 -6.11
CA LYS A 8 0.60 -8.00 -6.43
C LYS A 8 1.38 -9.28 -6.76
N SER A 9 1.40 -10.24 -5.83
CA SER A 9 2.09 -11.52 -5.99
C SER A 9 1.48 -12.35 -7.12
N TYR A 10 0.16 -12.31 -7.26
CA TYR A 10 -0.55 -12.99 -8.33
C TYR A 10 -0.17 -12.43 -9.72
N LEU A 11 -0.05 -11.11 -9.87
CA LEU A 11 0.47 -10.50 -11.10
C LEU A 11 1.88 -11.00 -11.43
N ILE A 12 2.78 -11.05 -10.44
CA ILE A 12 4.15 -11.55 -10.66
C ILE A 12 4.11 -13.01 -11.10
N ARG A 13 3.30 -13.85 -10.47
CA ARG A 13 3.10 -15.24 -10.89
C ARG A 13 2.61 -15.34 -12.33
N GLN A 14 1.60 -14.54 -12.72
CA GLN A 14 1.06 -14.55 -14.08
C GLN A 14 2.09 -14.14 -15.14
N VAL A 15 2.91 -13.12 -14.85
CA VAL A 15 3.94 -12.64 -15.79
C VAL A 15 5.15 -13.58 -15.86
N THR A 16 5.60 -14.09 -14.71
CA THR A 16 6.86 -14.85 -14.63
C THR A 16 6.68 -16.34 -14.85
N GLY A 17 5.47 -16.87 -14.64
CA GLY A 17 5.18 -18.31 -14.64
C GLY A 17 5.88 -19.09 -13.52
N GLN A 18 6.58 -18.39 -12.61
CA GLN A 18 7.24 -19.00 -11.47
C GLN A 18 6.25 -19.07 -10.32
N ASP A 19 6.26 -20.18 -9.56
CA ASP A 19 5.57 -20.27 -8.29
C ASP A 19 6.29 -19.36 -7.30
N VAL A 20 5.97 -18.06 -7.39
CA VAL A 20 6.01 -17.17 -6.26
C VAL A 20 5.07 -17.80 -5.24
N VAL A 21 5.50 -17.91 -3.97
CA VAL A 21 4.61 -18.34 -2.88
C VAL A 21 3.49 -17.31 -2.78
N VAL A 22 2.45 -17.48 -3.59
CA VAL A 22 1.22 -16.73 -3.55
C VAL A 22 0.48 -17.35 -2.38
N GLY A 23 0.31 -16.55 -1.35
CA GLY A 23 -0.47 -16.96 -0.22
C GLY A 23 -1.93 -17.19 -0.61
N ASP A 24 -2.31 -18.45 -0.83
CA ASP A 24 -3.69 -18.83 -1.05
C ASP A 24 -4.40 -18.95 0.32
N GLY A 25 -4.79 -17.80 0.88
CA GLY A 25 -5.55 -17.73 2.14
C GLY A 25 -5.71 -16.31 2.68
N ILE A 26 -6.72 -16.11 3.53
CA ILE A 26 -6.98 -14.83 4.25
C ILE A 26 -5.76 -14.41 5.10
N ALA A 27 -4.90 -15.36 5.49
CA ALA A 27 -3.71 -15.15 6.30
C ALA A 27 -2.39 -15.03 5.51
N ALA A 28 -2.43 -15.10 4.17
CA ALA A 28 -1.25 -15.36 3.38
C ALA A 28 -0.82 -14.10 2.61
N SER A 29 -0.33 -13.12 3.35
CA SER A 29 0.28 -11.89 2.83
C SER A 29 1.79 -12.08 2.65
N THR A 30 2.35 -11.51 1.58
CA THR A 30 3.80 -11.42 1.38
C THR A 30 4.44 -10.75 2.59
N GLN A 31 5.35 -11.47 3.26
CA GLN A 31 5.99 -10.97 4.48
C GLN A 31 7.27 -10.20 4.22
N ASN A 32 7.96 -10.43 3.11
CA ASN A 32 9.26 -9.80 2.81
C ASN A 32 9.27 -9.21 1.40
N VAL A 33 10.10 -8.21 1.16
CA VAL A 33 10.37 -7.68 -0.18
C VAL A 33 11.36 -8.61 -0.88
N PHE A 34 11.01 -9.10 -2.07
CA PHE A 34 11.89 -9.98 -2.86
C PHE A 34 11.76 -9.74 -4.36
N GLY A 35 12.82 -10.06 -5.10
CA GLY A 35 12.88 -9.92 -6.56
C GLY A 35 12.77 -11.25 -7.28
N VAL A 36 11.89 -11.35 -8.26
CA VAL A 36 11.73 -12.49 -9.17
C VAL A 36 12.32 -12.13 -10.52
N ARG A 37 13.22 -12.98 -11.05
CA ARG A 37 13.93 -12.74 -12.30
C ARG A 37 13.44 -13.69 -13.40
N VAL A 38 13.09 -13.13 -14.55
CA VAL A 38 12.66 -13.88 -15.73
C VAL A 38 13.23 -13.25 -17.00
N LYS A 39 13.35 -14.03 -18.08
CA LYS A 39 13.62 -13.49 -19.40
C LYS A 39 12.29 -13.12 -20.06
N TYR A 40 12.13 -11.85 -20.41
CA TYR A 40 10.92 -11.34 -21.06
C TYR A 40 11.32 -10.59 -22.32
N ARG A 41 10.78 -10.99 -23.49
CA ARG A 41 11.11 -10.39 -24.81
C ARG A 41 12.62 -10.20 -25.07
N GLY A 42 13.44 -11.14 -24.61
CA GLY A 42 14.90 -11.10 -24.78
C GLY A 42 15.66 -10.33 -23.70
N VAL A 43 15.00 -9.55 -22.84
CA VAL A 43 15.64 -8.82 -21.75
C VAL A 43 15.48 -9.53 -20.40
N LYS A 44 16.39 -9.24 -19.46
CA LYS A 44 16.30 -9.72 -18.07
C LYS A 44 15.34 -8.81 -17.29
N LEU A 45 14.13 -9.28 -17.05
CA LEU A 45 13.14 -8.60 -16.22
C LEU A 45 13.33 -9.01 -14.76
N THR A 46 13.31 -8.03 -13.86
CA THR A 46 13.20 -8.27 -12.41
C THR A 46 11.91 -7.63 -11.92
N MET A 47 11.00 -8.43 -11.39
CA MET A 47 9.79 -7.95 -10.71
C MET A 47 10.01 -8.00 -9.21
N ILE A 48 9.72 -6.92 -8.51
CA ILE A 48 9.87 -6.85 -7.05
C ILE A 48 8.49 -6.99 -6.44
N ASP A 49 8.30 -8.04 -5.64
CA ASP A 49 7.12 -8.14 -4.77
C ASP A 49 7.36 -7.43 -3.45
N SER A 50 6.29 -6.90 -2.88
CA SER A 50 6.32 -6.17 -1.62
C SER A 50 5.10 -6.55 -0.78
N PRO A 51 5.22 -6.57 0.55
CA PRO A 51 4.06 -6.58 1.42
C PRO A 51 3.08 -5.46 1.05
N GLY A 52 1.79 -5.68 1.29
CA GLY A 52 0.82 -4.60 1.19
C GLY A 52 0.93 -3.66 2.38
N PHE A 53 0.70 -2.37 2.13
CA PHE A 53 0.22 -1.48 3.19
C PHE A 53 -1.15 -1.98 3.66
N ASP A 54 -1.47 -1.75 4.93
CA ASP A 54 -2.64 -2.31 5.62
C ASP A 54 -2.55 -3.84 5.76
N ASN A 55 -1.52 -4.30 6.47
CA ASN A 55 -1.31 -5.71 6.78
C ASN A 55 -1.81 -6.01 8.20
N THR A 56 -2.58 -7.09 8.36
CA THR A 56 -3.08 -7.54 9.67
C THR A 56 -1.98 -7.88 10.67
N TYR A 57 -0.81 -8.29 10.18
CA TYR A 57 0.31 -8.77 11.00
C TYR A 57 1.50 -7.81 11.05
N ARG A 58 1.51 -6.77 10.21
CA ARG A 58 2.65 -5.84 10.09
C ARG A 58 2.17 -4.41 9.98
N THR A 59 2.88 -3.52 10.64
CA THR A 59 2.65 -2.09 10.60
C THR A 59 3.06 -1.49 9.24
N ASP A 60 2.45 -0.38 8.83
CA ASP A 60 2.83 0.32 7.59
C ASP A 60 4.27 0.83 7.67
N THR A 61 4.77 1.08 8.89
CA THR A 61 6.16 1.45 9.17
C THR A 61 7.15 0.33 8.86
N GLU A 62 6.86 -0.90 9.29
CA GLU A 62 7.70 -2.06 8.97
C GLU A 62 7.70 -2.32 7.46
N VAL A 63 6.55 -2.19 6.80
CA VAL A 63 6.42 -2.33 5.34
C VAL A 63 7.25 -1.26 4.62
N LEU A 64 7.15 -0.01 5.06
CA LEU A 64 7.96 1.09 4.52
C LEU A 64 9.46 0.84 4.70
N SER A 65 9.88 0.38 5.89
CA SER A 65 11.27 0.09 6.21
C SER A 65 11.86 -1.00 5.31
N ASP A 66 11.12 -2.09 5.09
CA ASP A 66 11.58 -3.17 4.20
C ASP A 66 11.70 -2.73 2.75
N ILE A 67 10.70 -1.99 2.24
CA ILE A 67 10.71 -1.45 0.89
C ILE A 67 11.90 -0.50 0.73
N SER A 68 12.08 0.42 1.67
CA SER A 68 13.16 1.40 1.67
C SER A 68 14.54 0.77 1.74
N THR A 69 14.71 -0.24 2.60
CA THR A 69 15.94 -1.01 2.76
C THR A 69 16.29 -1.75 1.47
N TYR A 70 15.31 -2.44 0.87
CA TYR A 70 15.52 -3.16 -0.39
C TYR A 70 15.89 -2.21 -1.53
N LEU A 71 15.16 -1.10 -1.67
CA LEU A 71 15.39 -0.10 -2.71
C LEU A 71 16.73 0.61 -2.56
N SER A 72 17.17 0.90 -1.34
CA SER A 72 18.45 1.56 -1.06
C SER A 72 19.63 0.64 -1.33
N ARG A 73 19.54 -0.62 -0.89
CA ARG A 73 20.57 -1.65 -1.16
C ARG A 73 20.75 -1.87 -2.65
N THR A 74 19.66 -2.04 -3.39
CA THR A 74 19.71 -2.27 -4.84
C THR A 74 20.20 -1.04 -5.61
N TYR A 75 19.78 0.17 -5.20
CA TYR A 75 20.26 1.42 -5.80
C TYR A 75 21.77 1.63 -5.60
N SER A 76 22.28 1.37 -4.40
CA SER A 76 23.72 1.45 -4.08
C SER A 76 24.57 0.49 -4.92
N GLN A 77 23.97 -0.61 -5.40
CA GLN A 77 24.59 -1.56 -6.33
C GLN A 77 24.42 -1.17 -7.82
N GLY A 78 23.87 0.00 -8.10
CA GLY A 78 23.66 0.52 -9.46
C GLY A 78 22.37 0.05 -10.14
N PHE A 79 21.47 -0.65 -9.44
CA PHE A 79 20.18 -1.05 -9.99
C PHE A 79 19.16 0.08 -9.89
N LYS A 80 18.65 0.52 -11.04
CA LYS A 80 17.59 1.53 -11.15
C LYS A 80 16.30 0.90 -11.67
N LEU A 81 15.15 1.41 -11.25
CA LEU A 81 13.85 0.88 -11.63
C LEU A 81 13.41 1.43 -13.00
N SER A 82 12.78 0.58 -13.82
CA SER A 82 12.09 1.05 -15.02
C SER A 82 10.71 1.64 -14.72
N GLY A 83 10.10 1.26 -13.60
CA GLY A 83 8.84 1.84 -13.13
C GLY A 83 8.20 1.09 -11.98
N ILE A 84 7.03 1.58 -11.57
CA ILE A 84 6.24 1.01 -10.47
C ILE A 84 4.84 0.71 -10.98
N ILE A 85 4.32 -0.46 -10.60
CA ILE A 85 2.92 -0.82 -10.77
C ILE A 85 2.24 -0.68 -9.41
N TYR A 86 1.24 0.19 -9.33
CA TYR A 86 0.33 0.31 -8.20
C TYR A 86 -0.97 -0.41 -8.53
N LEU A 87 -1.33 -1.42 -7.74
CA LEU A 87 -2.57 -2.16 -7.92
C LEU A 87 -3.62 -1.71 -6.90
N HIS A 88 -4.83 -1.47 -7.39
CA HIS A 88 -6.01 -1.20 -6.57
C HIS A 88 -7.18 -2.12 -6.96
N PRO A 89 -7.73 -2.92 -6.04
CA PRO A 89 -8.88 -3.78 -6.34
C PRO A 89 -10.16 -2.95 -6.54
N ILE A 90 -10.71 -2.95 -7.76
CA ILE A 90 -11.93 -2.20 -8.10
C ILE A 90 -13.17 -2.70 -7.33
N SER A 91 -13.07 -3.92 -6.76
CA SER A 91 -14.10 -4.50 -5.91
C SER A 91 -14.26 -3.81 -4.56
N GLN A 92 -13.27 -3.04 -4.10
CA GLN A 92 -13.43 -2.20 -2.92
C GLN A 92 -14.44 -1.10 -3.20
N ALA A 93 -15.47 -1.00 -2.35
CA ALA A 93 -16.60 -0.11 -2.57
C ALA A 93 -16.23 1.38 -2.46
N ARG A 94 -15.14 1.69 -1.77
CA ARG A 94 -14.63 3.04 -1.52
C ARG A 94 -13.11 2.98 -1.45
N MET A 95 -12.47 4.10 -1.73
CA MET A 95 -11.10 4.34 -1.26
C MET A 95 -11.18 4.53 0.26
N ASP A 96 -10.97 3.43 0.98
CA ASP A 96 -10.86 3.43 2.43
C ASP A 96 -9.57 4.13 2.90
N ASP A 97 -9.49 4.39 4.20
CA ASP A 97 -8.35 5.06 4.81
C ASP A 97 -7.04 4.33 4.45
N SER A 98 -7.02 3.00 4.41
CA SER A 98 -5.85 2.22 4.03
C SER A 98 -5.45 2.39 2.56
N SER A 99 -6.39 2.39 1.62
CA SER A 99 -6.09 2.66 0.21
C SER A 99 -5.58 4.08 -0.01
N LEU A 100 -6.09 5.05 0.74
CA LEU A 100 -5.62 6.43 0.71
C LEU A 100 -4.20 6.56 1.25
N ARG A 101 -3.90 5.93 2.40
CA ARG A 101 -2.54 5.86 2.95
C ARG A 101 -1.59 5.20 1.96
N SER A 102 -1.95 4.05 1.40
CA SER A 102 -1.16 3.33 0.39
C SER A 102 -0.84 4.19 -0.84
N LEU A 103 -1.83 4.96 -1.33
CA LEU A 103 -1.65 5.86 -2.47
C LEU A 103 -0.77 7.07 -2.14
N ARG A 104 -0.90 7.64 -0.93
CA ARG A 104 -0.01 8.70 -0.45
C ARG A 104 1.42 8.18 -0.33
N MET A 105 1.61 7.02 0.29
CA MET A 105 2.92 6.37 0.39
C MET A 105 3.56 6.11 -0.98
N LEU A 106 2.78 5.66 -1.97
CA LEU A 106 3.27 5.58 -3.36
C LEU A 106 3.83 6.91 -3.83
N ARG A 107 3.08 8.00 -3.65
CA ARG A 107 3.48 9.33 -4.11
C ARG A 107 4.78 9.78 -3.46
N GLU A 108 4.89 9.66 -2.13
CA GLU A 108 6.08 10.11 -1.39
C GLU A 108 7.31 9.27 -1.71
N LEU A 109 7.14 7.96 -1.90
CA LEU A 109 8.24 7.08 -2.29
C LEU A 109 8.76 7.40 -3.69
N VAL A 110 7.84 7.61 -4.65
CA VAL A 110 8.19 7.86 -6.06
C VAL A 110 8.79 9.26 -6.25
N GLY A 111 8.14 10.29 -5.70
CA GLY A 111 8.39 11.69 -5.99
C GLY A 111 7.75 12.17 -7.29
N ASP A 112 7.33 13.42 -7.32
CA ASP A 112 6.58 14.01 -8.44
C ASP A 112 7.29 13.89 -9.80
N TYR A 113 8.62 13.92 -9.83
CA TYR A 113 9.42 13.85 -11.06
C TYR A 113 9.47 12.46 -11.71
N ALA A 114 9.13 11.41 -10.97
CA ALA A 114 9.22 10.02 -11.41
C ALA A 114 7.83 9.39 -11.71
N LEU A 115 6.75 10.15 -11.55
CA LEU A 115 5.37 9.70 -11.79
C LEU A 115 5.13 9.23 -13.23
N GLY A 116 5.90 9.74 -14.20
CA GLY A 116 5.87 9.26 -15.59
C GLY A 116 6.21 7.78 -15.78
N ASN A 117 6.77 7.12 -14.76
CA ASN A 117 7.08 5.69 -14.74
C ASN A 117 6.17 4.91 -13.78
N VAL A 118 5.02 5.46 -13.40
CA VAL A 118 4.01 4.79 -12.60
C VAL A 118 2.86 4.31 -13.48
N VAL A 119 2.49 3.04 -13.31
CA VAL A 119 1.26 2.47 -13.85
C VAL A 119 0.27 2.24 -12.70
N LEU A 120 -0.87 2.92 -12.75
CA LEU A 120 -2.00 2.75 -11.85
C LEU A 120 -2.94 1.73 -12.48
N ALA A 121 -2.98 0.51 -11.94
CA ALA A 121 -3.74 -0.59 -12.50
C ALA A 121 -4.89 -1.01 -11.55
N THR A 122 -6.11 -1.07 -12.09
CA THR A 122 -7.27 -1.59 -11.35
C THR A 122 -7.36 -3.11 -11.52
N SER A 123 -7.55 -3.86 -10.43
CA SER A 123 -7.65 -5.33 -10.42
C SER A 123 -9.01 -5.81 -9.92
N HIS A 124 -9.24 -7.12 -9.84
CA HIS A 124 -10.49 -7.73 -9.32
C HIS A 124 -11.77 -7.38 -10.09
N TRP A 125 -11.64 -7.11 -11.39
CA TRP A 125 -12.77 -6.81 -12.28
C TRP A 125 -13.83 -7.92 -12.34
N SER A 126 -13.46 -9.18 -12.09
CA SER A 126 -14.40 -10.31 -12.05
C SER A 126 -15.32 -10.33 -10.81
N ARG A 127 -15.07 -9.46 -9.81
CA ARG A 127 -15.84 -9.41 -8.56
C ARG A 127 -16.91 -8.31 -8.52
N VAL A 128 -17.07 -7.55 -9.60
CA VAL A 128 -18.06 -6.47 -9.71
C VAL A 128 -18.78 -6.54 -11.04
N SER A 129 -19.98 -5.95 -11.12
CA SER A 129 -20.62 -5.72 -12.42
C SER A 129 -19.82 -4.72 -13.24
N SER A 130 -19.96 -4.78 -14.56
CA SER A 130 -19.29 -3.85 -15.48
C SER A 130 -19.66 -2.39 -15.18
N GLU A 131 -20.94 -2.11 -14.93
CA GLU A 131 -21.45 -0.77 -14.63
C GLU A 131 -20.83 -0.21 -13.34
N GLU A 132 -20.79 -1.00 -12.28
CA GLU A 132 -20.23 -0.58 -11.00
C GLU A 132 -18.71 -0.40 -11.11
N GLY A 133 -18.02 -1.30 -11.80
CA GLY A 133 -16.58 -1.17 -12.06
C GLY A 133 -16.24 0.10 -12.84
N ILE A 134 -17.00 0.42 -13.90
CA ILE A 134 -16.81 1.65 -14.70
C ILE A 134 -17.08 2.90 -13.86
N ARG A 135 -18.13 2.89 -13.03
CA ARG A 135 -18.46 4.00 -12.13
C ARG A 135 -17.31 4.29 -11.16
N ARG A 136 -16.80 3.26 -10.49
CA ARG A 136 -15.65 3.37 -9.56
C ARG A 136 -14.37 3.76 -10.26
N GLU A 137 -14.12 3.22 -11.45
CA GLU A 137 -12.94 3.58 -12.24
C GLU A 137 -12.97 5.07 -12.64
N THR A 138 -14.14 5.57 -13.03
CA THR A 138 -14.35 6.98 -13.38
C THR A 138 -14.12 7.88 -12.16
N GLU A 139 -14.61 7.46 -10.99
CA GLU A 139 -14.35 8.15 -9.73
C GLU A 139 -12.85 8.19 -9.43
N LEU A 140 -12.16 7.05 -9.43
CA LEU A 140 -10.70 6.95 -9.23
C LEU A 140 -9.94 7.90 -10.16
N LYS A 141 -10.28 7.89 -11.45
CA LYS A 141 -9.62 8.75 -12.45
C LYS A 141 -9.83 10.25 -12.18
N ASN A 142 -11.03 10.64 -11.77
CA ASN A 142 -11.41 12.06 -11.66
C ASN A 142 -11.12 12.67 -10.30
N THR A 143 -10.92 11.85 -9.26
CA THR A 143 -10.62 12.32 -7.91
C THR A 143 -9.22 11.88 -7.49
N PHE A 144 -9.05 10.62 -7.09
CA PHE A 144 -7.87 10.12 -6.38
C PHE A 144 -6.62 10.04 -7.26
N TRP A 145 -6.76 9.68 -8.54
CA TRP A 145 -5.64 9.48 -9.46
C TRP A 145 -5.42 10.68 -10.40
N LYS A 146 -6.29 11.70 -10.34
CA LYS A 146 -6.26 12.85 -11.26
C LYS A 146 -4.90 13.55 -11.29
N ASP A 147 -4.33 13.85 -10.11
CA ASP A 147 -3.02 14.53 -9.99
C ASP A 147 -1.85 13.63 -10.42
N LEU A 148 -1.93 12.32 -10.16
CA LEU A 148 -0.90 11.38 -10.62
C LEU A 148 -0.91 11.26 -12.16
N ILE A 149 -2.10 11.17 -12.74
CA ILE A 149 -2.30 11.07 -14.19
C ILE A 149 -1.87 12.36 -14.89
N SER A 150 -2.20 13.54 -14.34
CA SER A 150 -1.77 14.82 -14.92
C SER A 150 -0.25 14.99 -14.94
N ARG A 151 0.47 14.26 -14.08
CA ARG A 151 1.93 14.22 -13.98
C ARG A 151 2.58 13.05 -14.74
N GLY A 152 1.79 12.32 -15.54
CA GLY A 152 2.28 11.32 -16.47
C GLY A 152 2.11 9.87 -16.03
N ALA A 153 1.50 9.59 -14.88
CA ALA A 153 1.15 8.22 -14.52
C ALA A 153 0.10 7.66 -15.50
N ILE A 154 0.24 6.39 -15.85
CA ILE A 154 -0.66 5.73 -16.80
C ILE A 154 -1.69 4.92 -16.03
N MET A 155 -2.97 5.16 -16.30
CA MET A 155 -4.06 4.36 -15.73
C MET A 155 -4.48 3.25 -16.70
N THR A 156 -4.65 2.02 -16.20
CA THR A 156 -5.10 0.88 -17.01
C THR A 156 -5.82 -0.18 -16.16
N ARG A 157 -6.36 -1.23 -16.81
CA ARG A 157 -7.05 -2.36 -16.17
C ARG A 157 -6.20 -3.61 -16.19
N TYR A 158 -6.22 -4.38 -15.11
CA TYR A 158 -5.64 -5.70 -14.99
C TYR A 158 -6.75 -6.75 -14.77
N SER A 159 -6.97 -7.61 -15.78
CA SER A 159 -8.04 -8.61 -15.76
C SER A 159 -7.69 -9.91 -15.03
N GLY A 160 -6.48 -10.03 -14.47
CA GLY A 160 -6.08 -11.20 -13.68
C GLY A 160 -5.54 -12.37 -14.52
N ASP A 161 -5.10 -12.09 -15.74
CA ASP A 161 -4.54 -13.08 -16.67
C ASP A 161 -3.16 -12.64 -17.16
N GLN A 162 -2.41 -13.58 -17.75
CA GLN A 162 -1.07 -13.33 -18.25
C GLN A 162 -1.00 -12.26 -19.34
N ARG A 163 -2.00 -12.17 -20.24
CA ARG A 163 -1.99 -11.18 -21.33
C ARG A 163 -2.12 -9.77 -20.77
N SER A 164 -3.05 -9.53 -19.87
CA SER A 164 -3.18 -8.22 -19.20
C SER A 164 -1.98 -7.91 -18.32
N GLY A 165 -1.39 -8.91 -17.65
CA GLY A 165 -0.15 -8.73 -16.89
C GLY A 165 1.03 -8.28 -17.74
N ASN A 166 1.25 -8.95 -18.88
CA ASN A 166 2.30 -8.62 -19.84
C ASN A 166 2.12 -7.20 -20.42
N ALA A 167 0.87 -6.80 -20.69
CA ALA A 167 0.57 -5.44 -21.14
C ALA A 167 1.01 -4.37 -20.13
N LEU A 168 0.91 -4.62 -18.82
CA LEU A 168 1.44 -3.71 -17.80
C LEU A 168 2.97 -3.58 -17.87
N ILE A 169 3.66 -4.69 -18.12
CA ILE A 169 5.13 -4.72 -18.25
C ILE A 169 5.57 -3.96 -19.50
N ASP A 170 4.87 -4.16 -20.62
CA ASP A 170 5.19 -3.50 -21.89
C ASP A 170 5.10 -1.96 -21.78
N LEU A 171 4.26 -1.42 -20.88
CA LEU A 171 4.19 0.03 -20.62
C LEU A 171 5.46 0.60 -19.93
N LEU A 172 6.24 -0.26 -19.28
CA LEU A 172 7.37 0.15 -18.43
C LEU A 172 8.72 -0.33 -18.94
N ILE A 173 8.78 -1.44 -19.67
CA ILE A 173 10.03 -2.15 -19.93
C ILE A 173 11.04 -1.34 -20.75
N ASP A 174 10.56 -0.52 -21.68
CA ASP A 174 11.38 0.33 -22.55
C ASP A 174 11.56 1.76 -21.99
N LYS A 175 10.98 2.06 -20.82
CA LYS A 175 11.15 3.38 -20.20
C LYS A 175 12.57 3.57 -19.69
N ARG A 176 13.02 4.84 -19.74
CA ARG A 176 14.27 5.25 -19.08
C ARG A 176 14.16 4.94 -17.59
N ARG A 177 15.21 4.34 -17.05
CA ARG A 177 15.28 3.99 -15.63
C ARG A 177 15.27 5.26 -14.78
N ILE A 178 14.54 5.20 -13.68
CA ILE A 178 14.36 6.28 -12.72
C ILE A 178 15.00 5.94 -11.38
N VAL A 179 15.28 6.99 -10.61
CA VAL A 179 15.67 6.92 -9.21
C VAL A 179 14.51 7.50 -8.41
N LEU A 180 13.95 6.72 -7.51
CA LEU A 180 12.84 7.16 -6.68
C LEU A 180 13.29 8.21 -5.66
N HIS A 181 12.39 9.06 -5.20
CA HIS A 181 12.70 10.11 -4.24
C HIS A 181 13.30 9.55 -2.95
N ILE A 182 12.70 8.47 -2.42
CA ILE A 182 13.19 7.79 -1.23
C ILE A 182 14.63 7.25 -1.38
N GLN A 183 15.02 6.82 -2.59
CA GLN A 183 16.36 6.30 -2.84
C GLN A 183 17.39 7.43 -2.80
N ARG A 184 17.03 8.63 -3.29
CA ARG A 184 17.89 9.82 -3.19
C ARG A 184 18.04 10.26 -1.75
N GLU A 185 16.93 10.35 -1.01
CA GLU A 185 16.97 10.76 0.40
C GLU A 185 17.84 9.83 1.25
N LEU A 186 17.68 8.51 1.09
CA LEU A 186 18.41 7.53 1.91
C LEU A 186 19.87 7.34 1.47
N VAL A 187 20.16 7.36 0.17
CA VAL A 187 21.49 6.99 -0.36
C VAL A 187 22.32 8.21 -0.76
N ASP A 188 21.73 9.14 -1.50
CA ASP A 188 22.45 10.31 -2.02
C ASP A 188 22.58 11.41 -0.96
N GLU A 189 21.54 11.63 -0.15
CA GLU A 189 21.49 12.64 0.91
C GLU A 189 21.86 12.08 2.31
N GLY A 190 21.90 10.75 2.47
CA GLY A 190 22.29 10.09 3.71
C GLY A 190 21.29 10.25 4.87
N LYS A 191 20.02 10.55 4.59
CA LYS A 191 18.96 10.66 5.59
C LYS A 191 18.62 9.30 6.20
N LYS A 192 18.19 9.31 7.46
CA LYS A 192 17.49 8.18 8.09
C LYS A 192 16.06 8.10 7.59
N LEU A 193 15.42 6.93 7.73
CA LEU A 193 14.05 6.73 7.27
C LEU A 193 13.06 7.75 7.84
N ILE A 194 13.16 8.06 9.14
CA ILE A 194 12.32 9.07 9.81
C ILE A 194 12.48 10.49 9.25
N GLU A 195 13.63 10.80 8.65
CA GLU A 195 13.99 12.12 8.10
C GLU A 195 13.59 12.24 6.62
N THR A 196 13.16 11.14 6.01
CA THR A 196 12.67 11.14 4.62
C THR A 196 11.28 11.73 4.54
N THR A 197 10.91 12.21 3.37
CA THR A 197 9.58 12.77 3.12
C THR A 197 8.50 11.71 3.38
N ALA A 198 8.75 10.47 2.94
CA ALA A 198 7.84 9.33 3.19
C ALA A 198 7.73 8.97 4.68
N GLY A 199 8.85 9.00 5.42
CA GLY A 199 8.85 8.75 6.87
C GLY A 199 8.12 9.82 7.66
N HIS A 200 8.29 11.09 7.30
CA HIS A 200 7.56 12.21 7.89
C HIS A 200 6.05 12.09 7.68
N VAL A 201 5.61 11.82 6.45
CA VAL A 201 4.18 11.68 6.13
C VAL A 201 3.57 10.50 6.90
N LEU A 202 4.26 9.36 6.95
CA LEU A 202 3.78 8.20 7.70
C LEU A 202 3.65 8.51 9.20
N ASN A 203 4.67 9.15 9.80
CA ASN A 203 4.62 9.54 11.21
C ASN A 203 3.48 10.53 11.52
N GLU A 204 3.19 11.49 10.62
CA GLU A 204 2.03 12.36 10.78
C GLU A 204 0.70 11.60 10.74
N GLU A 205 0.57 10.61 9.85
CA GLU A 205 -0.64 9.79 9.76
C GLU A 205 -0.83 8.93 11.00
N ILE A 206 0.24 8.35 11.52
CA ILE A 206 0.23 7.61 12.79
C ILE A 206 -0.19 8.53 13.95
N ILE A 207 0.34 9.76 14.03
CA ILE A 207 -0.06 10.72 15.08
C ILE A 207 -1.54 11.10 14.96
N LYS A 208 -2.04 11.34 13.74
CA LYS A 208 -3.46 11.64 13.50
C LYS A 208 -4.35 10.46 13.91
N LEU A 209 -3.93 9.24 13.61
CA LEU A 209 -4.66 8.02 13.97
C LEU A 209 -4.66 7.79 15.49
N GLN A 210 -3.54 7.99 16.19
CA GLN A 210 -3.47 7.93 17.66
C GLN A 210 -4.48 8.89 18.29
N LYS A 211 -4.49 10.14 17.84
CA LYS A 211 -5.40 11.15 18.36
C LYS A 211 -6.87 10.77 18.14
N LYS A 212 -7.21 10.24 16.95
CA LYS A 212 -8.56 9.76 16.64
C LYS A 212 -8.98 8.63 17.59
N HIS A 213 -8.13 7.63 17.79
CA HIS A 213 -8.43 6.52 18.70
C HIS A 213 -8.56 6.98 20.16
N GLU A 214 -7.74 7.94 20.60
CA GLU A 214 -7.84 8.53 21.95
C GLU A 214 -9.17 9.29 22.15
N GLU A 215 -9.62 10.04 21.15
CA GLU A 215 -10.91 10.74 21.17
C GLU A 215 -12.10 9.76 21.15
N GLU A 216 -12.02 8.69 20.35
CA GLU A 216 -13.01 7.60 20.32
C GLU A 216 -13.07 6.88 21.67
N LEU A 217 -11.92 6.60 22.30
CA LEU A 217 -11.85 5.95 23.61
C LEU A 217 -12.48 6.82 24.70
N LYS A 218 -12.32 8.15 24.60
CA LYS A 218 -12.96 9.09 25.51
C LYS A 218 -14.49 9.03 25.39
N LYS A 219 -15.02 9.11 24.17
CA LYS A 219 -16.47 9.02 23.91
C LYS A 219 -17.04 7.68 24.37
N LEU A 220 -16.33 6.60 24.09
CA LEU A 220 -16.75 5.26 24.49
C LEU A 220 -16.82 5.11 26.01
N LYS A 221 -15.89 5.71 26.76
CA LYS A 221 -15.94 5.74 28.23
C LYS A 221 -17.17 6.51 28.74
N GLU A 222 -17.52 7.63 28.11
CA GLU A 222 -18.72 8.41 28.46
C GLU A 222 -20.02 7.61 28.21
N GLU A 223 -20.09 6.87 27.10
CA GLU A 223 -21.21 5.97 26.78
C GLU A 223 -21.30 4.79 27.76
N MET A 224 -20.17 4.20 28.15
CA MET A 224 -20.13 3.14 29.16
C MET A 224 -20.64 3.63 30.52
N ASP A 225 -20.25 4.83 30.96
CA ASP A 225 -20.73 5.43 32.21
C ASP A 225 -22.24 5.67 32.18
N ALA A 226 -22.79 6.09 31.03
CA ALA A 226 -24.23 6.24 30.84
C ALA A 226 -24.97 4.88 30.87
N ALA A 227 -24.44 3.86 30.21
CA ALA A 227 -24.98 2.50 30.24
C ALA A 227 -24.94 1.88 31.65
N MET A 228 -23.90 2.17 32.43
CA MET A 228 -23.81 1.80 33.85
C MET A 228 -24.91 2.45 34.69
N ARG A 229 -25.16 3.75 34.51
CA ARG A 229 -26.24 4.47 35.21
C ARG A 229 -27.62 3.91 34.86
N ASN A 230 -27.84 3.53 33.61
CA ASN A 230 -29.11 3.00 33.11
C ASN A 230 -29.30 1.49 33.38
N ARG A 231 -28.29 0.80 33.95
CA ARG A 231 -28.28 -0.66 34.22
C ARG A 231 -28.54 -1.52 32.98
N ASP A 232 -28.17 -1.04 31.80
CA ASP A 232 -28.27 -1.79 30.55
C ASP A 232 -27.09 -2.76 30.42
N LYS A 233 -27.32 -4.04 30.78
CA LYS A 233 -26.26 -5.06 30.78
C LYS A 233 -25.79 -5.43 29.38
N ASN A 234 -26.67 -5.44 28.38
CA ASN A 234 -26.30 -5.80 27.01
C ASN A 234 -25.39 -4.71 26.42
N ALA A 235 -25.77 -3.44 26.60
CA ALA A 235 -24.92 -2.32 26.18
C ALA A 235 -23.57 -2.31 26.91
N GLN A 236 -23.53 -2.65 28.20
CA GLN A 236 -22.27 -2.74 28.95
C GLN A 236 -21.32 -3.80 28.39
N GLU A 237 -21.82 -4.99 28.04
CA GLU A 237 -21.00 -6.06 27.46
C GLU A 237 -20.47 -5.68 26.07
N GLU A 238 -21.33 -5.14 25.19
CA GLU A 238 -20.93 -4.70 23.85
C GLU A 238 -19.88 -3.57 23.90
N LEU A 239 -20.09 -2.56 24.73
CA LEU A 239 -19.16 -1.43 24.88
C LEU A 239 -17.83 -1.86 25.52
N ALA A 240 -17.84 -2.86 26.41
CA ALA A 240 -16.62 -3.40 27.01
C ALA A 240 -15.74 -4.13 25.98
N GLU A 241 -16.34 -4.90 25.07
CA GLU A 241 -15.59 -5.54 23.97
C GLU A 241 -15.05 -4.50 22.98
N LEU A 242 -15.87 -3.50 22.62
CA LEU A 242 -15.42 -2.41 21.75
C LEU A 242 -14.25 -1.62 22.37
N LYS A 243 -14.28 -1.42 23.70
CA LYS A 243 -13.20 -0.75 24.43
C LYS A 243 -11.90 -1.55 24.37
N LYS A 244 -11.96 -2.87 24.61
CA LYS A 244 -10.78 -3.73 24.52
C LYS A 244 -10.16 -3.68 23.14
N GLU A 245 -10.98 -3.74 22.09
CA GLU A 245 -10.49 -3.67 20.71
C GLU A 245 -9.84 -2.30 20.43
N LEU A 246 -10.47 -1.20 20.85
CA LEU A 246 -9.90 0.14 20.66
C LEU A 246 -8.60 0.34 21.45
N GLU A 247 -8.50 -0.16 22.68
CA GLU A 247 -7.27 -0.14 23.47
C GLU A 247 -6.15 -0.94 22.78
N ARG A 248 -6.48 -2.08 22.17
CA ARG A 248 -5.54 -2.87 21.36
C ARG A 248 -5.04 -2.09 20.14
N GLN A 249 -5.94 -1.39 19.43
CA GLN A 249 -5.57 -0.54 18.30
C GLN A 249 -4.66 0.62 18.71
N ILE A 250 -4.89 1.23 19.87
CA ILE A 250 -4.02 2.28 20.43
C ILE A 250 -2.62 1.73 20.71
N ASP A 251 -2.51 0.55 21.34
CA ASP A 251 -1.21 -0.06 21.63
C ASP A 251 -0.43 -0.39 20.34
N LEU A 252 -1.11 -0.94 19.34
CA LEU A 252 -0.52 -1.19 18.02
C LEU A 252 -0.01 0.09 17.36
N THR A 253 -0.81 1.15 17.38
CA THR A 253 -0.44 2.44 16.79
C THR A 253 0.73 3.09 17.56
N LYS A 254 0.87 2.83 18.86
CA LYS A 254 2.03 3.29 19.66
C LYS A 254 3.31 2.58 19.26
N ARG A 255 3.28 1.26 19.14
CA ARG A 255 4.42 0.46 18.67
C ARG A 255 4.83 0.87 17.26
N GLU A 256 3.85 1.06 16.39
CA GLU A 256 4.09 1.54 15.03
C GLU A 256 4.85 2.86 15.01
N ARG A 257 4.48 3.81 15.88
CA ARG A 257 5.17 5.10 16.01
C ARG A 257 6.60 4.98 16.54
N GLU A 258 6.84 4.05 17.45
CA GLU A 258 8.19 3.79 17.98
C GLU A 258 9.10 3.26 16.87
N ASN A 259 8.59 2.33 16.06
CA ASN A 259 9.30 1.77 14.92
C ASN A 259 9.70 2.81 13.87
N VAL A 260 8.96 3.92 13.72
CA VAL A 260 9.35 4.95 12.73
C VAL A 260 10.61 5.68 13.20
N LYS A 261 10.84 5.77 14.51
CA LYS A 261 11.94 6.57 15.09
C LYS A 261 13.29 5.85 15.07
N GLU A 262 13.30 4.53 14.90
CA GLU A 262 14.50 3.70 14.79
C GLU A 262 15.09 3.73 13.38
#